data_AF-A0AAV4YRR5-F1
#
_entry.id   AF-A0AAV4YRR5-F1
#
_cell.length_a   1.000
_cell.length_b   1.000
_cell.length_c   1.000
_cell.angle_alpha   90.00
_cell.angle_beta   90.00
_cell.angle_gamma   90.00
#
_symmetry.space_group_name_H-M   'P 1'
#
loop_
_entity.id
_entity.type
_entity.pdbx_description
1 polymer ?
#
loop_
_entity_poly.entity_id
_entity_poly.type
_entity_poly.pdbx_seq_one_letter_code
_entity_poly.pdbx_strand_id
1 'polypeptide(L)'
;MNAITQETVLAPVFLDFVLTEVQAEENGAIFTLEYRFKHVLDARMECFIPLMQSTQTYIHNDGLDPQDDVDVEIDSMFAPDNSLATILCADGVTAKEGQQFMLTSDQVFKLNQLLEEHFEYAYERQLERRAEEIYG
;
A
#
# COMPACT_ATOMS: atom_id res chain seq x y z
N MET A 1 -37.05 -5.42 -30.50
CA MET A 1 -35.80 -4.89 -29.93
C MET A 1 -35.43 -5.78 -28.77
N ASN A 2 -34.33 -6.53 -28.86
CA ASN A 2 -33.78 -7.24 -27.71
C ASN A 2 -32.84 -6.27 -26.99
N ALA A 3 -33.20 -5.83 -25.79
CA ALA A 3 -32.30 -5.10 -24.93
C ALA A 3 -31.21 -6.07 -24.47
N ILE A 4 -29.99 -5.89 -24.96
CA ILE A 4 -28.82 -6.53 -24.37
C ILE A 4 -28.55 -5.75 -23.09
N THR A 5 -28.95 -6.31 -21.95
CA THR A 5 -28.48 -5.84 -20.64
C THR A 5 -26.99 -6.16 -20.55
N GLN A 6 -26.14 -5.14 -20.71
CA GLN A 6 -24.76 -5.24 -20.27
C GLN A 6 -24.78 -5.44 -18.75
N GLU A 7 -24.57 -6.66 -18.29
CA GLU A 7 -24.28 -6.93 -16.89
C GLU A 7 -23.03 -6.13 -16.52
N THR A 8 -23.19 -5.15 -15.64
CA THR A 8 -22.07 -4.45 -15.03
C THR A 8 -21.44 -5.44 -14.05
N VAL A 9 -20.39 -6.14 -14.48
CA VAL A 9 -19.62 -7.01 -13.59
C VAL A 9 -18.85 -6.11 -12.63
N LEU A 10 -19.42 -5.89 -11.44
CA LEU A 10 -18.72 -5.20 -10.36
C LEU A 10 -17.60 -6.11 -9.87
N ALA A 11 -16.39 -5.56 -9.75
CA ALA A 11 -15.28 -6.28 -9.15
C ALA A 11 -15.64 -6.66 -7.70
N PRO A 12 -15.25 -7.85 -7.22
CA PRO A 12 -15.50 -8.25 -5.84
C PRO A 12 -14.79 -7.33 -4.85
N VAL A 13 -15.29 -7.29 -3.62
CA VAL A 13 -14.72 -6.53 -2.51
C VAL A 13 -14.67 -7.44 -1.28
N PHE A 14 -13.54 -7.44 -0.58
CA PHE A 14 -13.33 -8.26 0.62
C PHE A 14 -13.42 -7.38 1.87
N LEU A 15 -14.66 -7.13 2.32
CA LEU A 15 -14.97 -6.17 3.40
C LEU A 15 -14.37 -6.54 4.75
N ASP A 16 -14.35 -7.83 5.10
CA ASP A 16 -13.92 -8.29 6.42
C ASP A 16 -12.41 -8.49 6.54
N PHE A 17 -11.66 -8.30 5.44
CA PHE A 17 -10.20 -8.46 5.42
C PHE A 17 -9.51 -7.16 5.81
N VAL A 18 -8.41 -7.28 6.56
CA VAL A 18 -7.62 -6.16 7.03
C VAL A 18 -6.24 -6.20 6.39
N LEU A 19 -5.74 -5.04 5.97
CA LEU A 19 -4.40 -4.89 5.42
C LEU A 19 -3.35 -4.91 6.54
N THR A 20 -2.32 -5.73 6.39
CA THR A 20 -1.33 -6.01 7.46
C THR A 20 0.11 -5.73 7.08
N GLU A 21 0.49 -6.00 5.84
CA GLU A 21 1.87 -5.86 5.35
C GLU A 21 1.84 -5.19 3.97
N VAL A 22 2.87 -4.40 3.67
CA VAL A 22 3.10 -3.81 2.35
C VAL A 22 4.59 -3.86 2.01
N GLN A 23 4.87 -4.09 0.73
CA GLN A 23 6.17 -3.97 0.12
C GLN A 23 6.01 -3.17 -1.17
N ALA A 24 6.63 -2.00 -1.24
CA ALA A 24 6.67 -1.20 -2.46
C ALA A 24 7.63 -1.83 -3.48
N GLU A 25 7.21 -1.82 -4.74
CA GLU A 25 7.93 -2.33 -5.90
C GLU A 25 7.98 -1.23 -6.99
N GLU A 26 8.83 -1.39 -8.00
CA GLU A 26 9.02 -0.37 -9.05
C GLU A 26 7.72 0.04 -9.77
N ASN A 27 6.78 -0.91 -9.91
CA ASN A 27 5.53 -0.72 -10.66
C ASN A 27 4.26 -0.86 -9.82
N GLY A 28 4.37 -0.95 -8.49
CA GLY A 28 3.22 -1.19 -7.63
C GLY A 28 3.58 -1.52 -6.19
N ALA A 29 2.67 -2.17 -5.49
CA ALA A 29 2.94 -2.74 -4.17
C ALA A 29 2.38 -4.15 -4.06
N ILE A 30 3.13 -5.00 -3.36
CA ILE A 30 2.65 -6.27 -2.86
C ILE A 30 2.16 -6.03 -1.43
N PHE A 31 0.96 -6.49 -1.10
CA PHE A 31 0.38 -6.31 0.23
C PHE A 31 -0.40 -7.56 0.68
N THR A 32 -0.51 -7.71 1.99
CA THR A 32 -1.22 -8.82 2.62
C THR A 32 -2.56 -8.36 3.18
N LEU A 33 -3.64 -9.06 2.80
CA LEU A 33 -4.95 -8.99 3.43
C LEU A 33 -5.16 -10.22 4.32
N GLU A 34 -5.62 -10.01 5.55
CA GLU A 34 -5.92 -11.08 6.50
C GLU A 34 -7.35 -10.98 7.03
N TYR A 35 -8.01 -12.12 7.17
CA TYR A 35 -9.24 -12.25 7.93
C TYR A 35 -8.97 -13.08 9.18
N ARG A 36 -9.34 -12.52 10.34
CA ARG A 36 -9.14 -13.14 11.65
C ARG A 36 -10.46 -13.25 12.41
N PHE A 37 -10.87 -14.46 12.78
CA PHE A 37 -11.99 -14.70 13.67
C PHE A 37 -11.49 -15.04 15.07
N LYS A 38 -11.92 -14.28 16.09
CA LYS A 38 -11.53 -14.50 17.49
C LYS A 38 -10.01 -14.64 17.71
N HIS A 39 -9.22 -13.83 17.00
CA HIS A 39 -7.76 -13.81 17.03
C HIS A 39 -7.03 -15.02 16.41
N VAL A 40 -7.75 -15.92 15.74
CA VAL A 40 -7.14 -16.97 14.91
C VAL A 40 -7.05 -16.43 13.48
N LEU A 41 -5.96 -16.75 12.77
CA LEU A 41 -5.86 -16.47 11.33
C LEU A 41 -6.69 -17.51 10.59
N ASP A 42 -7.75 -17.06 9.92
CA ASP A 42 -8.67 -17.95 9.19
C ASP A 42 -8.45 -17.90 7.68
N ALA A 43 -8.09 -16.73 7.15
CA ALA A 43 -7.76 -16.59 5.73
C ALA A 43 -6.73 -15.48 5.50
N ARG A 44 -5.93 -15.64 4.45
CA ARG A 44 -4.90 -14.71 4.03
C ARG A 44 -4.86 -14.60 2.51
N MET A 45 -4.64 -13.39 1.99
CA MET A 45 -4.38 -13.16 0.58
C MET A 45 -3.16 -12.27 0.43
N GLU A 46 -2.25 -12.66 -0.46
CA GLU A 46 -1.20 -11.80 -0.97
C GLU A 46 -1.66 -11.21 -2.30
N CYS A 47 -1.52 -9.90 -2.43
CA CYS A 47 -2.14 -9.13 -3.50
C CYS A 47 -1.14 -8.14 -4.08
N PHE A 48 -1.32 -7.81 -5.35
CA PHE A 48 -0.58 -6.75 -6.03
C PHE A 48 -1.53 -5.62 -6.43
N ILE A 49 -1.11 -4.37 -6.28
CA ILE A 49 -1.84 -3.20 -6.78
C ILE A 49 -0.87 -2.23 -7.47
N PRO A 50 -1.22 -1.70 -8.65
CA PRO A 50 -0.43 -0.66 -9.28
C PRO A 50 -0.48 0.63 -8.44
N LEU A 51 0.66 1.30 -8.33
CA LEU A 51 0.77 2.59 -7.66
C LEU A 51 1.01 3.70 -8.68
N MET A 52 0.68 4.94 -8.29
CA MET A 52 1.03 6.15 -9.02
C MET A 52 2.16 6.88 -8.32
N GLN A 53 3.11 7.37 -9.11
CA GLN A 53 4.18 8.25 -8.61
C GLN A 53 3.60 9.56 -8.08
N SER A 54 4.17 10.04 -6.99
CA SER A 54 3.81 11.28 -6.30
C SER A 54 5.05 11.86 -5.61
N THR A 55 4.85 12.96 -4.90
CA THR A 55 5.74 13.41 -3.84
C THR A 55 4.99 13.45 -2.52
N GLN A 56 5.72 13.37 -1.42
CA GLN A 56 5.20 13.67 -0.08
C GLN A 56 6.17 14.61 0.65
N THR A 57 5.63 15.41 1.56
CA THR A 57 6.41 16.30 2.41
C THR A 57 6.85 15.55 3.66
N TYR A 58 8.16 15.46 3.88
CA TYR A 58 8.79 14.91 5.07
C TYR A 58 9.43 16.04 5.88
N ILE A 59 9.20 16.06 7.19
CA ILE A 59 9.79 17.07 8.07
C ILE A 59 11.12 16.54 8.59
N HIS A 60 12.22 17.20 8.20
CA HIS A 60 13.57 16.83 8.60
C HIS A 60 14.13 17.83 9.62
N ASN A 61 14.79 17.33 10.67
CA ASN A 61 15.47 18.15 11.66
C ASN A 61 16.84 17.55 12.01
N ASP A 62 17.91 18.31 11.75
CA ASP A 62 19.30 17.90 12.02
C ASP A 62 19.75 18.14 13.48
N GLY A 63 18.87 18.67 14.33
CA GLY A 63 19.16 19.13 15.69
C GLY A 63 18.12 18.70 16.73
N LEU A 64 18.16 19.39 17.87
CA LEU A 64 17.19 19.22 18.97
C LEU A 64 16.22 20.41 19.09
N ASP A 65 16.43 21.46 18.29
CA ASP A 65 15.57 22.65 18.27
C ASP A 65 14.45 22.44 17.23
N PRO A 66 13.18 22.33 17.62
CA PRO A 66 12.07 22.20 16.69
C PRO A 66 11.92 23.40 15.73
N GLN A 67 12.63 24.51 15.96
CA GLN A 67 12.67 25.64 15.01
C GLN A 67 13.53 25.36 13.78
N ASP A 68 14.35 24.31 13.81
CA ASP A 68 15.19 23.88 12.68
C ASP A 68 14.48 22.85 11.78
N ASP A 69 13.18 22.60 11.98
CA ASP A 69 12.37 21.75 11.11
C ASP A 69 12.35 22.31 9.67
N VAL A 70 12.76 21.49 8.70
CA VAL A 70 12.74 21.80 7.28
C VAL A 70 11.82 20.83 6.56
N ASP A 71 10.88 21.39 5.80
CA ASP A 71 10.04 20.62 4.88
C ASP A 71 10.87 20.16 3.67
N VAL A 72 10.95 18.84 3.47
CA VAL A 72 11.64 18.22 2.35
C VAL A 72 10.64 17.44 1.52
N GLU A 73 10.61 17.70 0.21
CA GLU A 73 9.84 16.89 -0.73
C GLU A 73 10.64 15.63 -1.07
N ILE A 74 10.03 14.46 -0.84
CA ILE A 74 10.62 13.17 -1.19
C ILE A 74 9.75 12.45 -2.24
N ASP A 75 10.42 11.70 -3.11
CA ASP A 75 9.75 10.86 -4.11
C ASP A 75 8.94 9.77 -3.39
N SER A 76 7.67 9.62 -3.77
CA SER A 76 6.75 8.65 -3.15
C SER A 76 5.83 8.02 -4.18
N MET A 77 4.99 7.10 -3.71
CA MET A 77 3.93 6.50 -4.51
C MET A 77 2.68 6.27 -3.67
N PHE A 78 1.52 6.28 -4.31
CA PHE A 78 0.23 6.02 -3.65
C PHE A 78 -0.66 5.10 -4.50
N ALA A 79 -1.56 4.40 -3.84
CA ALA A 79 -2.62 3.63 -4.46
C ALA A 79 -3.82 4.54 -4.74
N PRO A 80 -4.22 4.74 -6.01
CA PRO A 80 -5.39 5.55 -6.35
C PRO A 80 -6.69 4.85 -5.95
N ASP A 81 -7.67 5.65 -5.54
CA ASP A 81 -9.03 5.18 -5.33
C ASP A 81 -9.57 4.47 -6.59
N ASN A 82 -10.33 3.39 -6.38
CA ASN A 82 -10.91 2.55 -7.43
C ASN A 82 -9.91 1.79 -8.31
N SER A 83 -8.64 1.70 -7.91
CA SER A 83 -7.68 0.81 -8.55
C SER A 83 -8.01 -0.65 -8.26
N LEU A 84 -7.82 -1.52 -9.27
CA LEU A 84 -8.00 -2.96 -9.12
C LEU A 84 -6.72 -3.60 -8.61
N ALA A 85 -6.82 -4.25 -7.46
CA ALA A 85 -5.80 -5.17 -6.97
C ALA A 85 -5.97 -6.55 -7.61
N THR A 86 -4.88 -7.30 -7.70
CA THR A 86 -4.82 -8.65 -8.27
C THR A 86 -4.34 -9.62 -7.21
N ILE A 87 -5.04 -10.72 -7.01
CA ILE A 87 -4.65 -11.76 -6.06
C ILE A 87 -3.46 -12.54 -6.64
N LEU A 88 -2.34 -12.57 -5.90
CA LEU A 88 -1.16 -13.37 -6.22
C LEU A 88 -1.26 -14.76 -5.60
N CYS A 89 -1.71 -14.83 -4.35
CA CYS A 89 -1.90 -16.08 -3.62
C CYS A 89 -3.03 -15.91 -2.61
N ALA A 90 -3.78 -16.98 -2.35
CA ALA A 90 -4.87 -16.99 -1.39
C ALA A 90 -4.90 -18.31 -0.61
N ASP A 91 -5.07 -18.21 0.70
CA ASP A 91 -5.23 -19.33 1.63
C ASP A 91 -6.45 -19.10 2.52
N GLY A 92 -7.21 -20.17 2.80
CA GLY A 92 -8.41 -20.13 3.63
C GLY A 92 -9.60 -19.36 3.03
N VAL A 93 -9.54 -18.92 1.77
CA VAL A 93 -10.62 -18.17 1.08
C VAL A 93 -10.88 -18.71 -0.31
N THR A 94 -12.14 -18.67 -0.75
CA THR A 94 -12.56 -19.07 -2.11
C THR A 94 -12.26 -17.97 -3.13
N ALA A 95 -11.01 -17.54 -3.21
CA ALA A 95 -10.52 -16.58 -4.19
C ALA A 95 -9.46 -17.24 -5.08
N LYS A 96 -9.33 -16.77 -6.32
CA LYS A 96 -8.39 -17.36 -7.30
C LYS A 96 -7.20 -16.45 -7.53
N GLU A 97 -6.03 -17.04 -7.70
CA GLU A 97 -4.87 -16.33 -8.27
C GLU A 97 -5.25 -15.68 -9.62
N GLY A 98 -4.79 -14.46 -9.84
CA GLY A 98 -5.11 -13.63 -10.99
C GLY A 98 -6.49 -12.96 -10.94
N GLN A 99 -7.32 -13.25 -9.92
CA GLN A 99 -8.60 -12.56 -9.75
C GLN A 99 -8.37 -11.10 -9.37
N GLN A 100 -9.07 -10.20 -10.07
CA GLN A 100 -9.08 -8.78 -9.74
C GLN A 100 -10.19 -8.45 -8.74
N PHE A 101 -9.93 -7.50 -7.86
CA PHE A 101 -10.88 -7.04 -6.85
C PHE A 101 -10.63 -5.56 -6.52
N MET A 102 -11.63 -4.91 -5.92
CA MET A 102 -11.51 -3.54 -5.42
C MET A 102 -11.21 -3.56 -3.92
N LEU A 103 -10.30 -2.69 -3.49
CA LEU A 103 -10.12 -2.36 -2.08
C LEU A 103 -11.25 -1.45 -1.60
N THR A 104 -11.60 -1.59 -0.33
CA THR A 104 -12.44 -0.62 0.37
C THR A 104 -11.67 0.69 0.60
N SER A 105 -12.39 1.79 0.83
CA SER A 105 -11.76 3.07 1.17
C SER A 105 -10.85 2.97 2.41
N ASP A 106 -11.24 2.20 3.42
CA ASP A 106 -10.42 1.99 4.62
C ASP A 106 -9.15 1.19 4.32
N GLN A 107 -9.23 0.19 3.44
CA GLN A 107 -8.06 -0.57 2.99
C GLN A 107 -7.12 0.29 2.14
N VAL A 108 -7.64 1.13 1.23
CA VAL A 108 -6.84 2.09 0.45
C VAL A 108 -6.15 3.10 1.37
N PHE A 109 -6.89 3.67 2.31
CA PHE A 109 -6.35 4.58 3.31
C PHE A 109 -5.21 3.93 4.11
N LYS A 110 -5.42 2.70 4.61
CA LYS A 110 -4.40 1.99 5.37
C LYS A 110 -3.19 1.63 4.50
N LEU A 111 -3.39 1.23 3.25
CA LEU A 111 -2.30 0.98 2.30
C LEU A 111 -1.45 2.23 2.12
N ASN A 112 -2.08 3.38 1.84
CA ASN A 112 -1.36 4.63 1.62
C ASN A 112 -0.61 5.11 2.86
N GLN A 113 -1.17 4.91 4.06
CA GLN A 113 -0.43 5.19 5.30
C GLN A 113 0.84 4.33 5.42
N LEU A 114 0.77 3.03 5.12
CA LEU A 114 1.95 2.17 5.20
C LEU A 114 2.97 2.46 4.09
N LEU A 115 2.51 2.91 2.92
CA LEU A 115 3.40 3.37 1.85
C LEU A 115 4.13 4.66 2.26
N GLU A 116 3.43 5.61 2.85
CA GLU A 116 4.02 6.84 3.39
C GLU A 116 5.14 6.51 4.39
N GLU A 117 4.84 5.70 5.41
CA GLU A 117 5.83 5.22 6.40
C GLU A 117 7.03 4.51 5.72
N HIS A 118 6.78 3.75 4.65
CA HIS A 118 7.84 3.07 3.91
C HIS A 118 8.79 4.04 3.20
N PHE A 119 8.25 5.06 2.52
CA PHE A 119 9.06 6.04 1.78
C PHE A 119 9.86 6.95 2.71
N GLU A 120 9.29 7.35 3.86
CA GLU A 120 10.03 8.08 4.89
C GLU A 120 11.22 7.26 5.41
N TYR A 121 10.96 6.00 5.80
CA TYR A 121 12.02 5.11 6.28
C TYR A 121 13.12 4.88 5.24
N ALA A 122 12.74 4.74 3.97
CA ALA A 122 13.69 4.59 2.88
C ALA A 122 14.55 5.85 2.70
N TYR A 123 13.96 7.03 2.87
CA TYR A 123 14.66 8.32 2.81
C TYR A 123 15.63 8.50 3.99
N GLU A 124 15.19 8.23 5.22
CA GLU A 124 16.05 8.28 6.42
C GLU A 124 17.29 7.40 6.24
N ARG A 125 17.12 6.16 5.79
CA ARG A 125 18.25 5.26 5.50
C ARG A 125 19.19 5.77 4.42
N GLN A 126 18.68 6.52 3.43
CA GLN A 126 19.54 7.16 2.44
C GLN A 126 20.37 8.29 3.05
N LEU A 127 19.79 9.08 3.96
CA LEU A 127 20.51 10.11 4.70
C LEU A 127 21.62 9.51 5.57
N GLU A 128 21.31 8.45 6.32
CA GLU A 128 22.29 7.74 7.16
C GLU A 128 23.48 7.23 6.33
N ARG A 129 23.22 6.56 5.20
CA ARG A 129 24.28 6.07 4.29
C ARG A 129 25.14 7.21 3.75
N ARG A 130 24.54 8.33 3.35
CA ARG A 130 25.29 9.50 2.88
C ARG A 130 26.16 10.08 3.98
N ALA A 131 25.68 10.12 5.22
CA ALA A 131 26.48 10.57 6.35
C ALA A 131 27.66 9.62 6.64
N GLU A 132 27.44 8.30 6.58
CA GLU A 132 28.51 7.30 6.71
C GLU A 132 29.57 7.44 5.61
N GLU A 133 29.18 7.71 4.36
CA GLU A 133 30.12 7.93 3.26
C GLU A 133 30.97 9.21 3.40
N ILE A 134 30.44 10.23 4.08
CA ILE A 134 31.13 11.52 4.27
C ILE A 134 32.02 11.51 5.51
N TYR A 135 31.60 10.82 6.57
CA TYR A 135 32.22 10.90 7.91
C TYR A 135 32.83 9.59 8.42
N GLY A 136 32.60 8.45 7.75
CA GLY A 136 33.16 7.13 8.08
C GLY A 136 34.51 6.86 7.43
#